data_AF-A0A958ENV5-F1
#
_entry.id   AF-A0A958ENV5-F1
#
_cell.length_a   1.000
_cell.length_b   1.000
_cell.length_c   1.000
_cell.angle_alpha   90.00
_cell.angle_beta   90.00
_cell.angle_gamma   90.00
#
_symmetry.space_group_name_H-M   'P 1'
#
loop_
_entity.id
_entity.type
_entity.pdbx_description
1 polymer ?
#
loop_
_entity_poly.entity_id
_entity_poly.type
_entity_poly.pdbx_seq_one_letter_code
_entity_poly.pdbx_strand_id
1 'polypeptide(L)'
;MVKLINLFLLFITFSYSQETVFNEQDFFKNMQESYYSLNTTDKNNFTVLLTNLRTEQFAAEQWKNSEIFPLQLIWFSSDRMFLSEQGVPALNDSAKNVYTNLVMDLKKQITGVLFDLKRFYFNGVYSSISSDYSLKINDDVVQIDFSTNVENDTTFFSYFFGKNGLCLKIETVTPANNLRVETYPNFKIVKTKWLITGWEVQMSKNGEIYSGLTIKLNNTFVSDVWVPQDMIITVQKTEAKGTTFSDLVKFRNFLFNQPLQFIEQSK
;
A
#
# COMPACT_ATOMS: atom_id res chain seq x y z
N MET A 1 -50.04 -60.70 3.67
CA MET A 1 -49.89 -59.88 2.46
C MET A 1 -49.14 -58.61 2.87
N VAL A 2 -47.81 -58.70 2.86
CA VAL A 2 -46.87 -57.72 3.40
C VAL A 2 -46.18 -57.07 2.20
N LYS A 3 -46.47 -55.80 1.91
CA LYS A 3 -45.75 -54.96 0.94
C LYS A 3 -46.29 -53.54 1.12
N LEU A 4 -45.51 -52.64 1.73
CA LEU A 4 -45.38 -51.19 1.41
C LEU A 4 -44.72 -50.35 2.53
N ILE A 5 -43.73 -50.85 3.28
CA ILE A 5 -42.96 -49.99 4.21
C ILE A 5 -41.47 -50.29 4.07
N ASN A 6 -40.91 -50.17 2.86
CA ASN A 6 -39.47 -50.38 2.65
C ASN A 6 -38.87 -49.56 1.50
N LEU A 7 -39.44 -48.40 1.17
CA LEU A 7 -38.91 -47.55 0.10
C LEU A 7 -38.89 -46.06 0.45
N PHE A 8 -38.56 -45.72 1.70
CA PHE A 8 -38.37 -44.34 2.15
C PHE A 8 -37.15 -44.16 3.05
N LEU A 9 -36.12 -45.00 2.85
CA LEU A 9 -34.92 -45.06 3.69
C LEU A 9 -33.60 -44.95 2.92
N LEU A 10 -33.63 -44.47 1.67
CA LEU A 10 -32.45 -44.48 0.78
C LEU A 10 -32.13 -43.14 0.09
N PHE A 11 -32.55 -42.03 0.69
CA PHE A 11 -32.08 -40.68 0.32
C PHE A 11 -31.79 -39.85 1.57
N ILE A 12 -31.06 -40.43 2.52
CA ILE A 12 -30.15 -39.60 3.34
C ILE A 12 -28.88 -39.52 2.51
N THR A 13 -28.88 -38.67 1.48
CA THR A 13 -27.63 -38.14 0.95
C THR A 13 -26.99 -37.45 2.12
N PHE A 14 -26.03 -38.12 2.74
CA PHE A 14 -25.02 -37.47 3.52
C PHE A 14 -24.37 -36.46 2.57
N SER A 15 -24.86 -35.23 2.61
CA SER A 15 -24.05 -34.06 2.33
C SER A 15 -22.99 -34.04 3.43
N TYR A 16 -22.03 -34.98 3.38
CA TYR A 16 -20.70 -34.72 3.87
C TYR A 16 -20.25 -33.54 3.03
N SER A 17 -20.53 -32.34 3.54
CA SER A 17 -19.65 -31.19 3.33
C SER A 17 -18.27 -31.75 3.58
N GLN A 18 -17.55 -32.10 2.51
CA GLN A 18 -16.13 -32.33 2.63
C GLN A 18 -15.63 -31.04 3.24
N GLU A 19 -15.24 -31.07 4.51
CA GLU A 19 -14.38 -30.05 5.07
C GLU A 19 -13.19 -30.04 4.13
N THR A 20 -13.18 -29.08 3.20
CA THR A 20 -12.04 -28.86 2.33
C THR A 20 -10.93 -28.47 3.27
N VAL A 21 -10.07 -29.44 3.61
CA VAL A 21 -8.89 -29.22 4.43
C VAL A 21 -8.15 -28.06 3.78
N PHE A 22 -8.01 -26.97 4.52
CA PHE A 22 -7.34 -25.78 4.02
C PHE A 22 -5.90 -26.15 3.65
N ASN A 23 -5.53 -25.94 2.39
CA ASN A 23 -4.16 -26.15 1.92
C ASN A 23 -3.40 -24.82 2.00
N GLU A 24 -2.59 -24.68 3.03
CA GLU A 24 -1.75 -23.51 3.28
C GLU A 24 -0.76 -23.23 2.14
N GLN A 25 -0.17 -24.27 1.55
CA GLN A 25 0.77 -24.12 0.44
C GLN A 25 0.09 -23.55 -0.81
N ASP A 26 -1.08 -24.09 -1.16
CA ASP A 26 -1.86 -23.59 -2.30
C ASP A 26 -2.36 -22.16 -2.04
N PHE A 27 -2.75 -21.85 -0.79
CA PHE A 27 -3.16 -20.50 -0.40
C PHE A 27 -2.02 -19.49 -0.62
N PHE A 28 -0.82 -19.76 -0.12
CA PHE A 28 0.33 -18.86 -0.30
C PHE A 28 0.77 -18.74 -1.76
N LYS A 29 0.76 -19.85 -2.50
CA LYS A 29 1.05 -19.84 -3.94
C LYS A 29 0.05 -18.96 -4.69
N ASN A 30 -1.25 -19.16 -4.45
CA ASN A 30 -2.30 -18.34 -5.05
C ASN A 30 -2.12 -16.87 -4.70
N MET A 31 -1.78 -16.56 -3.44
CA MET A 31 -1.51 -15.20 -3.00
C MET A 31 -0.34 -14.59 -3.79
N GLN A 32 0.80 -15.27 -3.88
CA GLN A 32 1.98 -14.79 -4.60
C GLN A 32 1.70 -14.55 -6.10
N GLU A 33 0.89 -15.40 -6.73
CA GLU A 33 0.55 -15.30 -8.15
C GLU A 33 -0.53 -14.24 -8.44
N SER A 34 -1.43 -13.98 -7.48
CA SER A 34 -2.61 -13.15 -7.68
C SER A 34 -2.36 -11.65 -7.53
N TYR A 35 -1.34 -11.19 -6.79
CA TYR A 35 -1.07 -9.76 -6.69
C TYR A 35 -0.24 -9.24 -7.87
N TYR A 36 -0.64 -8.05 -8.34
CA TYR A 36 0.24 -7.25 -9.17
C TYR A 36 1.27 -6.58 -8.26
N SER A 37 2.56 -6.84 -8.52
CA SER A 37 3.63 -6.05 -7.95
C SER A 37 4.72 -5.77 -8.98
N LEU A 38 5.40 -4.63 -8.83
CA LEU A 38 6.45 -4.23 -9.76
C LEU A 38 7.64 -5.21 -9.72
N ASN A 39 7.93 -5.81 -8.56
CA ASN A 39 8.97 -6.82 -8.41
C ASN A 39 8.68 -8.14 -9.15
N THR A 40 7.46 -8.34 -9.66
CA THR A 40 7.11 -9.49 -10.52
C THR A 40 7.21 -9.17 -12.02
N THR A 41 7.74 -8.00 -12.38
CA THR A 41 7.92 -7.54 -13.76
C THR A 41 9.39 -7.63 -14.19
N ASP A 42 9.67 -7.31 -15.45
CA ASP A 42 11.03 -7.20 -16.00
C ASP A 42 11.73 -5.86 -15.64
N LYS A 43 11.07 -5.00 -14.85
CA LYS A 43 11.61 -3.69 -14.49
C LYS A 43 12.53 -3.81 -13.29
N ASN A 44 13.80 -3.43 -13.48
CA ASN A 44 14.82 -3.47 -12.44
C ASN A 44 14.84 -2.20 -11.61
N ASN A 45 14.56 -1.05 -12.21
CA ASN A 45 14.51 0.23 -11.51
C ASN A 45 13.57 1.20 -12.24
N PHE A 46 13.19 2.28 -11.56
CA PHE A 46 12.61 3.45 -12.20
C PHE A 46 12.95 4.75 -11.46
N THR A 47 12.83 5.86 -12.18
CA THR A 47 12.70 7.19 -11.59
C THR A 47 11.36 7.80 -11.99
N VAL A 48 10.80 8.62 -11.11
CA VAL A 48 9.56 9.35 -11.37
C VAL A 48 9.60 10.70 -10.68
N LEU A 49 9.13 11.74 -11.37
CA LEU A 49 9.01 13.09 -10.84
C LEU A 49 7.72 13.24 -10.05
N LEU A 50 7.80 13.93 -8.92
CA LEU A 50 6.71 14.13 -7.97
C LEU A 50 6.45 15.61 -7.75
N THR A 51 5.17 15.98 -7.71
CA THR A 51 4.69 17.30 -7.29
C THR A 51 3.32 17.17 -6.64
N ASN A 52 2.81 18.24 -6.03
CA ASN A 52 1.43 18.32 -5.58
C ASN A 52 0.81 19.67 -5.96
N LEU A 53 -0.51 19.79 -5.79
CA LEU A 53 -1.27 20.97 -6.21
C LEU A 53 -0.71 22.27 -5.61
N ARG A 54 -0.29 22.24 -4.33
CA ARG A 54 0.28 23.42 -3.66
C ARG A 54 1.60 23.85 -4.28
N THR A 55 2.46 22.88 -4.63
CA THR A 55 3.73 23.18 -5.29
C THR A 55 3.51 23.69 -6.72
N GLU A 56 2.56 23.13 -7.46
CA GLU A 56 2.20 23.60 -8.80
C GLU A 56 1.67 25.05 -8.78
N GLN A 57 0.84 25.39 -7.79
CA GLN A 57 0.34 26.76 -7.60
C GLN A 57 1.47 27.74 -7.31
N PHE A 58 2.35 27.40 -6.36
CA PHE A 58 3.54 28.19 -6.06
C PHE A 58 4.42 28.38 -7.30
N ALA A 59 4.64 27.30 -8.07
CA ALA A 59 5.46 27.32 -9.27
C ALA A 59 4.85 28.19 -10.39
N ALA A 60 3.53 28.15 -10.54
CA ALA A 60 2.80 29.02 -11.46
C ALA A 60 2.96 30.52 -11.07
N GLU A 61 2.93 30.83 -9.78
CA GLU A 61 3.09 32.22 -9.29
C GLU A 61 4.51 32.74 -9.44
N GLN A 62 5.52 31.93 -9.06
CA GLN A 62 6.91 32.38 -9.02
C GLN A 62 7.63 32.27 -10.37
N TRP A 63 7.30 31.26 -11.16
CA TRP A 63 8.02 30.95 -12.40
C TRP A 63 7.13 30.93 -13.66
N LYS A 64 5.82 31.16 -13.52
CA LYS A 64 4.85 31.04 -14.62
C LYS A 64 4.89 29.66 -15.29
N ASN A 65 5.25 28.64 -14.52
CA ASN A 65 5.32 27.25 -14.97
C ASN A 65 4.82 26.33 -13.85
N SER A 66 3.68 25.68 -14.04
CA SER A 66 3.13 24.71 -13.08
C SER A 66 3.83 23.34 -13.16
N GLU A 67 4.59 23.05 -14.21
CA GLU A 67 5.29 21.79 -14.42
C GLU A 67 6.66 21.77 -13.73
N ILE A 68 6.70 22.16 -12.46
CA ILE A 68 7.88 22.03 -11.60
C ILE A 68 7.66 20.87 -10.64
N PHE A 69 8.62 19.95 -10.68
CA PHE A 69 8.61 18.73 -9.88
C PHE A 69 9.75 18.80 -8.86
N PRO A 70 9.47 19.23 -7.61
CA PRO A 70 10.51 19.44 -6.61
C PRO A 70 11.22 18.15 -6.18
N LEU A 71 10.59 17.00 -6.40
CA LEU A 71 11.07 15.71 -5.90
C LEU A 71 11.14 14.69 -7.04
N GLN A 72 12.10 13.78 -6.94
CA GLN A 72 12.20 12.58 -7.74
C GLN A 72 12.24 11.37 -6.81
N LEU A 73 11.32 10.42 -7.02
CA LEU A 73 11.39 9.11 -6.41
C LEU A 73 12.21 8.18 -7.30
N ILE A 74 13.21 7.56 -6.70
CA ILE A 74 14.11 6.60 -7.34
C ILE A 74 13.88 5.25 -6.66
N TRP A 75 13.39 4.28 -7.41
CA TRP A 75 13.25 2.90 -6.97
C TRP A 75 14.31 2.06 -7.68
N PHE A 76 15.23 1.46 -6.91
CA PHE A 76 16.29 0.61 -7.44
C PHE A 76 16.02 -0.88 -7.20
N SER A 77 15.34 -1.20 -6.10
CA SER A 77 14.85 -2.54 -5.77
C SER A 77 13.81 -2.44 -4.66
N SER A 78 13.20 -3.57 -4.28
CA SER A 78 12.20 -3.71 -3.21
C SER A 78 12.49 -2.88 -1.95
N ASP A 79 13.75 -2.84 -1.53
CA ASP A 79 14.16 -2.23 -0.27
C ASP A 79 14.94 -0.93 -0.45
N ARG A 80 15.28 -0.57 -1.69
CA ARG A 80 16.12 0.59 -2.02
C ARG A 80 15.29 1.63 -2.77
N MET A 81 14.71 2.54 -1.99
CA MET A 81 14.00 3.70 -2.50
C MET A 81 14.57 4.99 -1.93
N PHE A 82 14.69 6.01 -2.79
CA PHE A 82 15.25 7.31 -2.44
C PHE A 82 14.34 8.43 -2.92
N LEU A 83 14.23 9.49 -2.12
CA LEU A 83 13.61 10.75 -2.52
C LEU A 83 14.72 11.79 -2.69
N SER A 84 14.91 12.24 -3.93
CA SER A 84 15.89 13.25 -4.29
C SER A 84 15.20 14.58 -4.57
N GLU A 85 15.69 15.65 -3.96
CA GLU A 85 15.23 17.01 -4.27
C GLU A 85 15.84 17.46 -5.60
N GLN A 86 14.99 18.02 -6.46
CA GLN A 86 15.38 18.53 -7.77
C GLN A 86 15.78 20.00 -7.68
N GLY A 87 16.71 20.42 -8.53
CA GLY A 87 17.06 21.82 -8.68
C GLY A 87 15.90 22.63 -9.24
N VAL A 88 15.68 23.83 -8.71
CA VAL A 88 14.68 24.78 -9.20
C VAL A 88 15.30 26.12 -9.57
N PRO A 89 14.63 26.94 -10.40
CA PRO A 89 15.12 28.28 -10.71
C PRO A 89 15.28 29.14 -9.45
N ALA A 90 16.14 30.15 -9.53
CA ALA A 90 16.45 31.00 -8.39
C ALA A 90 15.20 31.67 -7.80
N LEU A 91 15.17 31.76 -6.47
CA LEU A 91 14.12 32.41 -5.67
C LEU A 91 14.75 33.47 -4.78
N ASN A 92 13.98 34.52 -4.45
CA ASN A 92 14.33 35.41 -3.35
C ASN A 92 14.19 34.69 -1.99
N ASP A 93 14.76 35.24 -0.92
CA ASP A 93 14.81 34.57 0.39
C ASP A 93 13.42 34.24 0.96
N SER A 94 12.44 35.13 0.76
CA SER A 94 11.07 34.91 1.22
C SER A 94 10.41 33.73 0.52
N ALA A 95 10.46 33.71 -0.82
CA ALA A 95 9.90 32.64 -1.63
C ALA A 95 10.65 31.31 -1.42
N LYS A 96 11.96 31.35 -1.19
CA LYS A 96 12.77 30.17 -0.89
C LYS A 96 12.32 29.46 0.39
N ASN A 97 11.99 30.21 1.45
CA ASN A 97 11.48 29.62 2.69
C ASN A 97 10.13 28.95 2.48
N VAL A 98 9.22 29.58 1.74
CA VAL A 98 7.91 28.99 1.39
C VAL A 98 8.09 27.71 0.59
N TYR A 99 8.91 27.76 -0.47
CA TYR A 99 9.23 26.59 -1.29
C TYR A 99 9.80 25.44 -0.46
N THR A 100 10.77 25.73 0.42
CA THR A 100 11.42 24.72 1.26
C THR A 100 10.42 23.99 2.16
N ASN A 101 9.46 24.73 2.74
CA ASN A 101 8.40 24.13 3.54
C ASN A 101 7.46 23.25 2.68
N LEU A 102 7.07 23.71 1.49
CA LEU A 102 6.26 22.92 0.57
C LEU A 102 6.93 21.61 0.17
N VAL A 103 8.23 21.65 -0.18
CA VAL A 103 9.00 20.45 -0.53
C VAL A 103 9.13 19.50 0.66
N MET A 104 9.41 20.03 1.85
CA MET A 104 9.52 19.22 3.06
C MET A 104 8.19 18.54 3.41
N ASP A 105 7.07 19.25 3.27
CA ASP A 105 5.74 18.69 3.53
C ASP A 105 5.39 17.59 2.51
N LEU A 106 5.64 17.83 1.22
CA LEU A 106 5.49 16.80 0.19
C LEU A 106 6.36 15.58 0.48
N LYS A 107 7.64 15.79 0.85
CA LYS A 107 8.56 14.69 1.20
C LYS A 107 8.04 13.85 2.35
N LYS A 108 7.53 14.48 3.42
CA LYS A 108 6.91 13.77 4.57
C LYS A 108 5.67 12.98 4.14
N GLN A 109 4.79 13.59 3.35
CA GLN A 109 3.58 12.96 2.83
C GLN A 109 3.94 11.71 2.00
N ILE A 110 4.89 11.83 1.07
CA ILE A 110 5.35 10.70 0.25
C ILE A 110 6.00 9.62 1.10
N THR A 111 6.83 10.01 2.07
CA THR A 111 7.50 9.05 2.97
C THR A 111 6.49 8.22 3.75
N GLY A 112 5.41 8.84 4.26
CA GLY A 112 4.34 8.15 4.97
C GLY A 112 3.63 7.10 4.12
N VAL A 113 3.32 7.42 2.85
CA VAL A 113 2.61 6.49 1.96
C VAL A 113 3.52 5.45 1.29
N LEU A 114 4.83 5.69 1.22
CA LEU A 114 5.78 4.77 0.60
C LEU A 114 5.83 3.43 1.32
N PHE A 115 5.56 3.38 2.63
CA PHE A 115 5.49 2.12 3.38
C PHE A 115 4.38 1.21 2.83
N ASP A 116 3.18 1.74 2.64
CA ASP A 116 2.07 0.98 2.07
C ASP A 116 2.27 0.67 0.58
N LEU A 117 2.88 1.59 -0.18
CA LEU A 117 3.25 1.29 -1.57
C LEU A 117 4.30 0.17 -1.66
N LYS A 118 5.27 0.10 -0.75
CA LYS A 118 6.22 -1.03 -0.66
C LYS A 118 5.46 -2.34 -0.53
N ARG A 119 4.52 -2.37 0.42
CA ARG A 119 3.71 -3.54 0.72
C ARG A 119 2.80 -3.93 -0.44
N PHE A 120 1.99 -3.01 -0.95
CA PHE A 120 0.91 -3.36 -1.88
C PHE A 120 1.31 -3.34 -3.36
N TYR A 121 2.32 -2.56 -3.73
CA TYR A 121 2.65 -2.29 -5.12
C TYR A 121 4.08 -2.69 -5.51
N PHE A 122 5.10 -2.30 -4.74
CA PHE A 122 6.48 -2.61 -5.13
C PHE A 122 6.80 -4.09 -4.91
N ASN A 123 6.57 -4.61 -3.70
CA ASN A 123 6.96 -5.97 -3.34
C ASN A 123 5.79 -6.94 -3.50
N GLY A 124 4.60 -6.52 -3.09
CA GLY A 124 3.39 -7.35 -3.02
C GLY A 124 3.14 -7.86 -1.60
N VAL A 125 1.87 -8.11 -1.28
CA VAL A 125 1.42 -8.39 0.11
C VAL A 125 2.13 -9.60 0.71
N TYR A 126 2.30 -10.67 -0.07
CA TYR A 126 2.99 -11.87 0.38
C TYR A 126 4.42 -11.61 0.87
N SER A 127 5.20 -10.82 0.14
CA SER A 127 6.59 -10.49 0.51
C SER A 127 6.71 -9.65 1.79
N SER A 128 5.60 -9.17 2.34
CA SER A 128 5.59 -8.41 3.60
C SER A 128 5.29 -9.25 4.84
N ILE A 129 4.98 -10.54 4.65
CA ILE A 129 4.69 -11.49 5.73
C ILE A 129 6.03 -12.06 6.23
N SER A 130 6.25 -12.00 7.54
CA SER A 130 7.42 -12.62 8.18
C SER A 130 7.40 -14.14 8.00
N SER A 131 8.57 -14.78 7.91
CA SER A 131 8.67 -16.25 7.91
C SER A 131 8.26 -16.88 9.25
N ASP A 132 8.29 -16.10 10.33
CA ASP A 132 7.84 -16.51 11.67
C ASP A 132 6.39 -16.02 11.91
N TYR A 133 5.45 -16.58 11.14
CA TYR A 133 4.03 -16.26 11.24
C TYR A 133 3.25 -17.38 11.93
N SER A 134 2.09 -17.02 12.47
CA SER A 134 1.05 -17.97 12.86
C SER A 134 -0.18 -17.76 12.00
N LEU A 135 -0.86 -18.85 11.65
CA LEU A 135 -2.01 -18.85 10.75
C LEU A 135 -3.25 -19.37 11.50
N LYS A 136 -4.35 -18.64 11.41
CA LYS A 136 -5.66 -18.99 11.99
C LYS A 136 -6.69 -18.96 10.87
N ILE A 137 -7.52 -19.99 10.81
CA ILE A 137 -8.54 -20.13 9.77
C ILE A 137 -9.90 -20.07 10.44
N ASN A 138 -10.69 -19.08 10.05
CA ASN A 138 -12.09 -18.95 10.40
C ASN A 138 -12.94 -19.26 9.15
N ASP A 139 -14.28 -19.25 9.29
CA ASP A 139 -15.20 -19.67 8.23
C ASP A 139 -14.96 -18.97 6.88
N ASP A 140 -14.71 -17.66 6.87
CA ASP A 140 -14.52 -16.88 5.64
C ASP A 140 -13.14 -16.21 5.52
N VAL A 141 -12.34 -16.25 6.59
CA VAL A 141 -11.13 -15.43 6.71
C VAL A 141 -9.94 -16.28 7.16
N VAL A 142 -8.81 -16.09 6.48
CA VAL A 142 -7.48 -16.56 6.90
C VAL A 142 -6.77 -15.38 7.57
N GLN A 143 -6.44 -15.53 8.84
CA GLN A 143 -5.69 -14.54 9.61
C GLN A 143 -4.23 -15.00 9.72
N ILE A 144 -3.30 -14.10 9.41
CA ILE A 144 -1.86 -14.31 9.53
C ILE A 144 -1.32 -13.28 10.51
N ASP A 145 -0.80 -13.77 11.64
CA ASP A 145 -0.21 -12.94 12.70
C ASP A 145 1.31 -13.10 12.71
N PHE A 146 2.04 -11.99 12.80
CA PHE A 146 3.50 -11.98 12.96
C PHE A 146 3.97 -10.70 13.66
N SER A 147 5.25 -10.62 14.01
CA SER A 147 5.84 -9.42 14.59
C SER A 147 7.15 -9.03 13.89
N THR A 148 7.55 -7.77 14.06
CA THR A 148 8.86 -7.28 13.64
C THR A 148 9.42 -6.31 14.67
N ASN A 149 10.74 -6.22 14.76
CA ASN A 149 11.41 -5.28 15.64
C ASN A 149 11.88 -4.07 14.81
N VAL A 150 11.39 -2.88 15.16
CA VAL A 150 11.79 -1.61 14.53
C VAL A 150 12.37 -0.72 15.63
N GLU A 151 13.65 -0.37 15.52
CA GLU A 151 14.30 0.65 16.37
C GLU A 151 14.05 0.49 17.89
N ASN A 152 14.00 -0.77 18.35
CA ASN A 152 13.73 -1.23 19.74
C ASN A 152 12.26 -1.36 20.16
N ASP A 153 11.30 -1.25 19.25
CA ASP A 153 9.89 -1.54 19.50
C ASP A 153 9.44 -2.78 18.73
N THR A 154 8.62 -3.62 19.37
CA THR A 154 8.02 -4.79 18.72
C THR A 154 6.66 -4.38 18.16
N THR A 155 6.58 -4.34 16.83
CA THR A 155 5.31 -4.09 16.13
C THR A 155 4.65 -5.42 15.79
N PHE A 156 3.38 -5.56 16.15
CA PHE A 156 2.57 -6.73 15.83
C PHE A 156 1.69 -6.46 14.62
N PHE A 157 1.60 -7.46 13.75
CA PHE A 157 0.81 -7.42 12.53
C PHE A 157 -0.21 -8.54 12.53
N SER A 158 -1.44 -8.22 12.16
CA SER A 158 -2.49 -9.20 11.86
C SER A 158 -3.08 -8.90 10.48
N TYR A 159 -2.83 -9.78 9.53
CA TYR A 159 -3.33 -9.67 8.16
C TYR A 159 -4.54 -10.57 8.02
N PHE A 160 -5.62 -10.04 7.46
CA PHE A 160 -6.87 -10.74 7.27
C PHE A 160 -7.12 -10.89 5.77
N PHE A 161 -7.23 -12.13 5.32
CA PHE A 161 -7.43 -12.48 3.92
C PHE A 161 -8.74 -13.24 3.74
N GLY A 162 -9.40 -13.05 2.60
CA GLY A 162 -10.41 -14.02 2.15
C GLY A 162 -9.72 -15.36 1.84
N LYS A 163 -10.47 -16.46 1.84
CA LYS A 163 -9.95 -17.80 1.47
C LYS A 163 -9.30 -17.86 0.08
N ASN A 164 -9.60 -16.91 -0.80
CA ASN A 164 -8.97 -16.76 -2.10
C ASN A 164 -7.59 -16.06 -2.06
N GLY A 165 -7.14 -15.54 -0.91
CA GLY A 165 -5.88 -14.81 -0.74
C GLY A 165 -6.00 -13.28 -0.92
N LEU A 166 -7.20 -12.73 -1.11
CA LEU A 166 -7.41 -11.29 -1.18
C LEU A 166 -7.29 -10.65 0.21
N CYS A 167 -6.44 -9.64 0.35
CA CYS A 167 -6.18 -8.93 1.59
C CYS A 167 -7.35 -7.98 1.86
N LEU A 168 -8.02 -8.20 2.98
CA LEU A 168 -9.22 -7.46 3.39
C LEU A 168 -8.88 -6.37 4.41
N LYS A 169 -8.00 -6.69 5.36
CA LYS A 169 -7.58 -5.79 6.44
C LYS A 169 -6.16 -6.11 6.86
N ILE A 170 -5.41 -5.09 7.24
CA ILE A 170 -4.17 -5.23 8.00
C ILE A 170 -4.33 -4.43 9.28
N GLU A 171 -4.03 -5.07 10.39
CA GLU A 171 -3.95 -4.43 11.69
C GLU A 171 -2.49 -4.38 12.13
N THR A 172 -2.06 -3.22 12.59
CA THR A 172 -0.71 -2.99 13.14
C THR A 172 -0.86 -2.43 14.54
N VAL A 173 -0.22 -3.06 15.52
CA VAL A 173 -0.22 -2.62 16.91
C VAL A 173 1.21 -2.37 17.37
N THR A 174 1.42 -1.19 17.93
CA THR A 174 2.70 -0.72 18.47
C THR A 174 2.51 -0.45 19.97
N PRO A 175 2.79 -1.44 20.84
CA PRO A 175 2.42 -1.38 22.25
C PRO A 175 3.09 -0.24 23.01
N ALA A 176 4.36 0.09 22.71
CA ALA A 176 5.08 1.13 23.42
C ALA A 176 4.38 2.51 23.34
N ASN A 177 3.66 2.75 22.24
CA ASN A 177 2.92 3.99 22.00
C ASN A 177 1.40 3.84 22.16
N ASN A 178 0.93 2.65 22.55
CA ASN A 178 -0.48 2.26 22.56
C ASN A 178 -1.21 2.67 21.26
N LEU A 179 -0.53 2.49 20.13
CA LEU A 179 -0.97 2.89 18.81
C LEU A 179 -1.47 1.65 18.07
N ARG A 180 -2.66 1.77 17.48
CA ARG A 180 -3.25 0.75 16.61
C ARG A 180 -3.67 1.40 15.30
N VAL A 181 -3.21 0.81 14.20
CA VAL A 181 -3.47 1.25 12.84
C VAL A 181 -4.18 0.12 12.10
N GLU A 182 -5.37 0.40 11.60
CA GLU A 182 -6.11 -0.52 10.72
C GLU A 182 -6.04 0.01 9.29
N THR A 183 -5.65 -0.83 8.35
CA THR A 183 -5.54 -0.51 6.92
C THR A 183 -6.46 -1.42 6.12
N TYR A 184 -7.30 -0.83 5.28
CA TYR A 184 -8.27 -1.50 4.43
C TYR A 184 -7.92 -1.26 2.96
N PRO A 185 -7.15 -2.16 2.33
CA PRO A 185 -6.70 -1.98 0.96
C PRO A 185 -7.82 -2.24 -0.06
N ASN A 186 -7.83 -1.45 -1.13
CA ASN A 186 -8.77 -1.54 -2.24
C ASN A 186 -8.03 -2.00 -3.50
N PHE A 187 -8.51 -3.09 -4.12
CA PHE A 187 -7.91 -3.65 -5.33
C PHE A 187 -8.89 -3.67 -6.49
N LYS A 188 -8.37 -3.63 -7.71
CA LYS A 188 -9.09 -3.98 -8.93
C LYS A 188 -8.38 -5.10 -9.67
N ILE A 189 -9.10 -5.90 -10.44
CA ILE A 189 -8.51 -6.91 -11.31
C ILE A 189 -7.98 -6.24 -12.57
N VAL A 190 -6.71 -6.48 -12.90
CA VAL A 190 -6.09 -6.14 -14.19
C VAL A 190 -5.45 -7.40 -14.77
N LYS A 191 -5.84 -7.75 -16.00
CA LYS A 191 -5.53 -9.07 -16.59
C LYS A 191 -6.09 -10.17 -15.68
N THR A 192 -5.26 -10.76 -14.83
CA THR A 192 -5.62 -11.79 -13.85
C THR A 192 -5.07 -11.50 -12.46
N LYS A 193 -4.59 -10.28 -12.21
CA LYS A 193 -3.93 -9.88 -10.97
C LYS A 193 -4.69 -8.76 -10.25
N TRP A 194 -4.62 -8.74 -8.93
CA TRP A 194 -5.10 -7.65 -8.09
C TRP A 194 -4.09 -6.52 -8.07
N LEU A 195 -4.47 -5.40 -8.67
CA LEU A 195 -3.73 -4.14 -8.63
C LEU A 195 -4.34 -3.24 -7.56
N ILE A 196 -3.50 -2.77 -6.63
CA ILE A 196 -3.90 -1.81 -5.60
C ILE A 196 -4.38 -0.50 -6.25
N THR A 197 -5.54 -0.01 -5.81
CA THR A 197 -6.15 1.25 -6.26
C THR A 197 -6.27 2.29 -5.15
N GLY A 198 -5.84 1.96 -3.94
CA GLY A 198 -5.98 2.81 -2.78
C GLY A 198 -6.15 2.01 -1.50
N TRP A 199 -6.27 2.69 -0.38
CA TRP A 199 -6.55 2.09 0.92
C TRP A 199 -7.12 3.13 1.87
N GLU A 200 -7.83 2.66 2.88
CA GLU A 200 -8.30 3.47 4.00
C GLU A 200 -7.50 3.10 5.24
N VAL A 201 -7.21 4.08 6.08
CA VAL A 201 -6.49 3.91 7.34
C VAL A 201 -7.26 4.55 8.47
N GLN A 202 -7.40 3.81 9.56
CA GLN A 202 -7.91 4.31 10.83
C GLN A 202 -6.83 4.18 11.89
N MET A 203 -6.48 5.29 12.54
CA MET A 203 -5.48 5.33 13.60
C MET A 203 -6.17 5.60 14.93
N SER A 204 -5.85 4.75 15.91
CA SER A 204 -6.34 4.87 17.28
C SER A 204 -5.17 4.88 18.26
N LYS A 205 -5.29 5.70 19.31
CA LYS A 205 -4.33 5.79 20.39
C LYS A 205 -5.09 5.70 21.70
N ASN A 206 -4.66 4.81 22.60
CA ASN A 206 -5.38 4.54 23.84
C ASN A 206 -6.85 4.13 23.64
N GLY A 207 -7.13 3.38 22.57
CA GLY A 207 -8.48 2.93 22.22
C GLY A 207 -9.38 3.98 21.56
N GLU A 208 -8.93 5.23 21.46
CA GLU A 208 -9.68 6.30 20.81
C GLU A 208 -9.16 6.58 19.40
N ILE A 209 -10.07 6.62 18.42
CA ILE A 209 -9.74 7.01 17.05
C ILE A 209 -9.37 8.49 17.06
N TYR A 210 -8.22 8.86 16.52
CA TYR A 210 -7.79 10.26 16.42
C TYR A 210 -7.55 10.74 14.99
N SER A 211 -7.34 9.81 14.04
CA SER A 211 -7.12 10.15 12.63
C SER A 211 -7.67 9.07 11.70
N GLY A 212 -8.24 9.52 10.59
CA GLY A 212 -8.62 8.71 9.43
C GLY A 212 -7.94 9.25 8.17
N LEU A 213 -7.61 8.35 7.25
CA LEU A 213 -6.92 8.67 6.00
C LEU A 213 -7.49 7.79 4.89
N THR A 214 -7.79 8.38 3.75
CA THR A 214 -8.15 7.65 2.52
C THR A 214 -7.14 8.01 1.44
N ILE A 215 -6.58 6.98 0.82
CA ILE A 215 -5.66 7.10 -0.31
C ILE A 215 -6.33 6.47 -1.52
N LYS A 216 -6.39 7.20 -2.62
CA LYS A 216 -6.86 6.70 -3.91
C LYS A 216 -5.77 6.87 -4.95
N LEU A 217 -5.46 5.78 -5.64
CA LEU A 217 -4.48 5.71 -6.73
C LEU A 217 -5.20 5.63 -8.07
N ASN A 218 -4.93 6.60 -8.93
CA ASN A 218 -5.23 6.48 -10.34
C ASN A 218 -4.01 5.89 -11.04
N ASN A 219 -4.12 4.64 -11.46
CA ASN A 219 -3.05 3.93 -12.15
C ASN A 219 -3.19 4.06 -13.67
N THR A 220 -2.06 4.19 -14.36
CA THR A 220 -1.94 4.22 -15.82
C THR A 220 -1.00 3.11 -16.29
N PHE A 221 -1.09 2.73 -17.56
CA PHE A 221 -0.24 1.68 -18.15
C PHE A 221 0.87 2.32 -19.00
N VAL A 222 2.12 2.13 -18.60
CA VAL A 222 3.31 2.75 -19.23
C VAL A 222 4.39 1.68 -19.37
N SER A 223 4.95 1.54 -20.57
CA SER A 223 6.07 0.61 -20.84
C SER A 223 5.83 -0.80 -20.29
N ASP A 224 4.63 -1.33 -20.58
CA ASP A 224 4.14 -2.67 -20.21
C ASP A 224 3.84 -2.92 -18.72
N VAL A 225 3.86 -1.88 -17.89
CA VAL A 225 3.55 -1.96 -16.47
C VAL A 225 2.48 -0.95 -16.05
N TRP A 226 1.63 -1.33 -15.10
CA TRP A 226 0.73 -0.41 -14.41
C TRP A 226 1.51 0.37 -13.36
N VAL A 227 1.42 1.69 -13.38
CA VAL A 227 2.06 2.60 -12.42
C VAL A 227 1.08 3.63 -11.86
N PRO A 228 1.28 4.13 -10.62
CA PRO A 228 0.52 5.25 -10.10
C PRO A 228 0.79 6.51 -10.93
N GLN A 229 -0.26 7.13 -11.46
CA GLN A 229 -0.17 8.44 -12.12
C GLN A 229 -0.50 9.55 -11.13
N ASP A 230 -1.56 9.36 -10.36
CA ASP A 230 -2.04 10.33 -9.39
C ASP A 230 -2.41 9.62 -8.09
N MET A 231 -2.16 10.29 -6.96
CA MET A 231 -2.54 9.84 -5.63
C MET A 231 -3.29 10.96 -4.93
N ILE A 232 -4.56 10.69 -4.64
CA ILE A 232 -5.41 11.58 -3.86
C ILE A 232 -5.35 11.11 -2.42
N ILE A 233 -4.99 12.03 -1.53
CA ILE A 233 -4.83 11.78 -0.10
C ILE A 233 -5.86 12.65 0.61
N THR A 234 -6.79 12.02 1.33
CA THR A 234 -7.82 12.70 2.11
C THR A 234 -7.65 12.34 3.58
N VAL A 235 -7.50 13.36 4.44
CA VAL A 235 -7.27 13.20 5.88
C VAL A 235 -8.43 13.79 6.66
N GLN A 236 -8.85 13.09 7.70
CA GLN A 236 -9.78 13.58 8.71
C GLN A 236 -9.17 13.38 10.09
N LYS A 237 -9.19 14.42 10.92
CA LYS A 237 -8.69 14.37 12.31
C LYS A 237 -9.82 14.67 13.29
N THR A 238 -9.76 14.08 14.48
CA THR A 238 -10.76 14.35 15.52
C THR A 238 -10.73 15.79 16.04
N GLU A 239 -9.58 16.44 16.02
CA GLU A 239 -9.42 17.86 16.40
C GLU A 239 -10.14 18.81 15.43
N ALA A 240 -10.41 18.38 14.20
CA ALA A 240 -11.06 19.16 13.15
C ALA A 240 -12.29 18.43 12.59
N LYS A 241 -13.26 18.11 13.47
CA LYS A 241 -14.48 17.38 13.09
C LYS A 241 -15.21 18.07 11.93
N GLY A 242 -15.69 17.27 10.98
CA GLY A 242 -16.39 17.75 9.78
C GLY A 242 -15.48 18.39 8.71
N THR A 243 -14.18 18.59 9.01
CA THR A 243 -13.22 19.10 8.02
C THR A 243 -12.43 17.93 7.44
N THR A 244 -12.33 17.90 6.12
CA THR A 244 -11.45 16.99 5.38
C THR A 244 -10.37 17.80 4.70
N PHE A 245 -9.13 17.32 4.79
CA PHE A 245 -7.99 17.90 4.09
C PHE A 245 -7.65 16.99 2.93
N SER A 246 -7.75 17.48 1.70
CA SER A 246 -7.40 16.71 0.51
C SER A 246 -6.17 17.31 -0.17
N ASP A 247 -5.31 16.44 -0.66
CA ASP A 247 -4.18 16.81 -1.50
C ASP A 247 -4.04 15.81 -2.65
N LEU A 248 -3.45 16.28 -3.75
CA LEU A 248 -3.24 15.50 -4.97
C LEU A 248 -1.74 15.49 -5.27
N VAL A 249 -1.13 14.32 -5.11
CA VAL A 249 0.24 14.05 -5.54
C VAL A 249 0.20 13.53 -6.97
N LYS A 250 1.03 14.09 -7.84
CA LYS A 250 1.18 13.70 -9.23
C LYS A 250 2.52 13.02 -9.45
N PHE A 251 2.49 11.89 -10.15
CA PHE A 251 3.62 11.09 -10.59
C PHE A 251 3.77 11.29 -12.10
N ARG A 252 4.90 11.83 -12.55
CA ARG A 252 5.14 12.15 -13.97
C ARG A 252 6.50 11.66 -14.42
N ASN A 253 6.62 11.42 -15.73
CA ASN A 253 7.87 11.05 -16.40
C ASN A 253 8.52 9.80 -15.79
N PHE A 254 7.81 8.68 -15.81
CA PHE A 254 8.39 7.39 -15.44
C PHE A 254 9.50 7.02 -16.42
N LEU A 255 10.71 6.83 -15.91
CA LEU A 255 11.86 6.32 -16.66
C LEU A 255 12.28 4.98 -16.06
N PHE A 256 12.11 3.91 -16.81
CA PHE A 256 12.46 2.55 -16.35
C PHE A 256 13.86 2.14 -16.77
N ASN A 257 14.43 1.17 -16.05
CA ASN A 257 15.68 0.48 -16.39
C ASN A 257 16.81 1.45 -16.74
N GLN A 258 16.88 2.57 -16.01
CA GLN A 258 17.93 3.56 -16.13
C GLN A 258 19.26 2.93 -15.69
N PRO A 259 20.41 3.36 -16.25
CA PRO A 259 21.74 2.88 -15.88
C PRO A 259 22.18 3.47 -14.53
N LEU A 260 21.39 3.24 -13.49
CA LEU A 260 21.67 3.71 -12.13
C LEU A 260 22.72 2.80 -11.49
N GLN A 261 23.60 3.40 -10.69
CA GLN A 261 24.56 2.68 -9.87
C GLN A 261 24.34 3.05 -8.40
N PHE A 262 24.27 2.03 -7.55
CA PHE A 262 24.24 2.24 -6.11
C PHE A 262 25.69 2.32 -5.59
N ILE A 263 26.05 3.45 -5.01
CA ILE A 263 27.35 3.64 -4.37
C ILE A 263 27.16 3.34 -2.88
N GLU A 264 27.68 2.21 -2.42
CA GLU A 264 27.75 1.92 -0.99
C GLU A 264 28.68 2.92 -0.32
N GLN A 265 28.19 3.65 0.69
CA GLN A 265 29.07 4.43 1.53
C GLN A 265 29.94 3.45 2.33
N SER A 266 31.22 3.39 1.99
CA SER A 266 32.23 2.71 2.80
C SER A 266 32.18 3.27 4.21
N LYS A 267 31.85 2.42 5.18
CA LYS A 267 31.81 2.74 6.61
C LYS A 267 33.19 3.17 7.12
#